data_AF-A0A3S4BY67-F1
#
_entry.id   AF-A0A3S4BY67-F1
#
_cell.length_a   1.000
_cell.length_b   1.000
_cell.length_c   1.000
_cell.angle_alpha   90.00
_cell.angle_beta   90.00
_cell.angle_gamma   90.00
#
_symmetry.space_group_name_H-M   'P 1'
#
loop_
_entity.id
_entity.type
_entity.pdbx_description
1 polymer ?
#
loop_
_entity_poly.entity_id
_entity_poly.type
_entity_poly.pdbx_seq_one_letter_code
_entity_poly.pdbx_strand_id
1 'polypeptide(L)' 'MAKSTVGDPDIAEAAKELNVSKQFIRRRIADDTLDAYRIKGSRLIRVRRASLEAMKVSV' A
#
# COMPACT_ATOMS: atom_id res chain seq x y z
N MET A 1 -13.40 -14.14 5.30
CA MET A 1 -14.01 -13.12 4.42
C MET A 1 -12.87 -12.31 3.77
N ALA A 2 -12.24 -12.87 2.73
CA ALA A 2 -11.18 -12.16 1.99
C ALA A 2 -11.87 -11.28 0.95
N LYS A 3 -11.87 -9.96 1.17
CA LYS A 3 -12.36 -9.01 0.16
C LYS A 3 -11.31 -8.94 -0.93
N SER A 4 -11.57 -9.62 -2.04
CA SER A 4 -10.90 -9.40 -3.32
C SER A 4 -11.33 -8.03 -3.85
N THR A 5 -10.73 -6.96 -3.34
CA THR A 5 -10.91 -5.62 -3.90
C THR A 5 -10.13 -5.54 -5.21
N VAL A 6 -10.85 -5.29 -6.29
CA VAL A 6 -10.35 -5.17 -7.69
C VAL A 6 -9.57 -3.86 -7.89
N GLY A 7 -8.89 -3.35 -6.86
CA GLY A 7 -8.18 -2.07 -6.91
C GLY A 7 -7.02 -2.00 -5.94
N ASP A 8 -6.23 -0.95 -6.11
CA ASP A 8 -5.05 -0.69 -5.29
C ASP A 8 -5.40 -0.64 -3.79
N PRO A 9 -4.68 -1.35 -2.90
CA PRO A 9 -4.98 -1.38 -1.48
C PRO A 9 -4.73 0.00 -0.83
N ASP A 10 -5.48 0.32 0.22
CA ASP A 10 -5.14 1.49 1.05
C ASP A 10 -3.94 1.18 1.99
N ILE A 11 -3.49 2.18 2.75
CA ILE A 11 -2.36 2.01 3.69
C ILE A 11 -2.63 0.91 4.74
N ALA A 12 -3.87 0.76 5.20
CA ALA A 12 -4.22 -0.23 6.21
C ALA A 12 -4.32 -1.65 5.63
N GLU A 13 -4.85 -1.79 4.43
CA GLU A 13 -4.87 -3.04 3.67
C GLU A 13 -3.45 -3.46 3.29
N ALA A 14 -2.64 -2.53 2.78
CA ALA A 14 -1.23 -2.78 2.46
C ALA A 14 -0.42 -3.25 3.66
N ALA A 15 -0.63 -2.63 4.83
CA ALA A 15 0.00 -3.03 6.07
C ALA A 15 -0.39 -4.46 6.49
N LYS A 16 -1.66 -4.85 6.30
CA LYS A 16 -2.13 -6.21 6.57
C LYS A 16 -1.53 -7.21 5.59
N GLU A 17 -1.47 -6.86 4.31
CA GLU A 17 -0.93 -7.75 3.27
C GLU A 17 0.56 -8.05 3.47
N LEU A 18 1.34 -7.05 3.90
CA LEU A 18 2.77 -7.21 4.19
C LEU A 18 3.04 -7.65 5.64
N ASN A 19 2.00 -7.76 6.47
CA ASN A 19 2.09 -8.03 7.91
C ASN A 19 3.06 -7.07 8.64
N VAL A 20 3.01 -5.78 8.27
CA VAL A 20 3.85 -4.70 8.82
C VAL A 20 3.00 -3.61 9.46
N SER A 21 3.65 -2.67 10.16
CA SER A 21 2.95 -1.53 10.73
C SER A 21 2.53 -0.52 9.66
N LYS A 22 1.43 0.20 9.91
CA LYS A 22 1.01 1.33 9.04
C LYS A 22 2.09 2.41 8.93
N GLN A 23 2.88 2.59 9.99
CA GLN A 23 3.99 3.55 10.01
C GLN A 23 5.11 3.12 9.05
N PHE A 24 5.38 1.82 8.94
CA PHE A 24 6.34 1.30 7.98
C PHE A 24 5.91 1.61 6.54
N ILE A 25 4.65 1.37 6.18
CA ILE A 25 4.11 1.73 4.87
C ILE A 25 4.25 3.23 4.60
N ARG A 26 3.87 4.09 5.56
CA ARG A 26 4.02 5.55 5.41
C ARG A 26 5.46 5.99 5.22
N ARG A 27 6.40 5.39 5.94
CA ARG A 27 7.83 5.65 5.78
C ARG A 27 8.28 5.26 4.38
N ARG A 28 7.89 4.09 3.87
CA ARG A 28 8.26 3.64 2.52
C ARG A 28 7.69 4.52 1.42
N ILE A 29 6.48 5.06 1.60
CA ILE A 29 5.91 6.07 0.70
C ILE A 29 6.72 7.37 0.77
N ALA A 30 7.11 7.81 1.97
CA ALA A 30 7.93 9.01 2.14
C ALA A 30 9.36 8.85 1.57
N ASP A 31 9.88 7.64 1.57
CA ASP A 31 11.20 7.29 1.02
C ASP A 31 11.13 7.01 -0.50
N ASP A 32 9.98 7.24 -1.16
CA ASP A 32 9.69 6.94 -2.58
C ASP A 32 9.92 5.47 -3.01
N THR A 33 10.15 4.57 -2.05
CA THR A 33 10.32 3.12 -2.29
C THR A 33 8.99 2.39 -2.51
N LEU A 34 7.87 3.02 -2.19
CA LEU A 34 6.53 2.46 -2.36
C LEU A 34 5.62 3.49 -3.02
N ASP A 35 5.25 3.25 -4.28
CA ASP A 35 4.41 4.18 -5.04
C ASP A 35 2.97 4.18 -4.49
N ALA A 36 2.49 5.38 -4.18
CA ALA A 36 1.16 5.60 -3.67
C ALA A 36 0.58 6.89 -4.26
N TYR A 37 -0.72 6.86 -4.54
CA TYR A 37 -1.44 7.99 -5.11
C TYR A 37 -2.66 8.35 -4.27
N ARG A 38 -3.02 9.63 -4.28
CA ARG A 38 -4.24 10.12 -3.65
C ARG A 38 -5.38 10.09 -4.65
N ILE A 39 -6.56 9.64 -4.22
CA ILE A 39 -7.77 9.74 -5.03
C ILE A 39 -8.19 11.22 -5.08
N LYS A 40 -8.28 11.81 -6.29
CA LYS A 40 -8.75 13.19 -6.46
C LYS A 40 -10.13 13.36 -5.81
N GLY A 41 -10.27 14.39 -4.97
CA GLY A 41 -11.50 14.67 -4.22
C GLY A 41 -11.66 13.89 -2.90
N SER A 42 -10.69 13.05 -2.52
CA SER A 42 -10.71 12.32 -1.25
C SER A 42 -9.38 12.45 -0.48
N ARG A 43 -9.44 12.23 0.83
CA ARG A 43 -8.25 12.16 1.71
C ARG A 43 -7.63 10.76 1.72
N LEU A 44 -8.20 9.82 0.96
CA LEU A 44 -7.73 8.43 0.89
C LEU A 44 -6.49 8.31 0.01
N ILE A 45 -5.50 7.60 0.53
CA ILE A 45 -4.26 7.23 -0.16
C ILE A 45 -4.34 5.76 -0.54
N ARG A 46 -4.08 5.47 -1.80
CA ARG A 46 -4.02 4.13 -2.40
C ARG A 46 -2.58 3.81 -2.72
N VAL A 47 -2.17 2.59 -2.44
CA VAL A 47 -0.82 2.06 -2.70
C VAL A 47 -0.88 1.22 -3.96
N ARG A 48 -0.02 1.49 -4.94
CA ARG A 48 -0.01 0.70 -6.17
C ARG A 48 0.32 -0.75 -5.86
N ARG A 49 -0.53 -1.66 -6.30
CA ARG A 49 -0.35 -3.10 -6.05
C ARG A 49 0.97 -3.62 -6.61
N ALA A 50 1.38 -3.16 -7.80
CA ALA A 50 2.65 -3.56 -8.41
C ALA A 50 3.87 -3.25 -7.52
N SER A 51 3.91 -2.07 -6.89
CA SER A 51 4.99 -1.69 -5.98
C SER A 51 4.95 -2.50 -4.68
N LEU A 52 3.75 -2.86 -4.22
CA LEU A 52 3.55 -3.68 -3.03
C LEU A 52 3.97 -5.14 -3.25
N GLU A 53 3.68 -5.69 -4.42
CA GLU A 53 4.14 -7.02 -4.85
C GLU A 53 5.66 -7.07 -5.02
N ALA A 54 6.28 -6.02 -5.57
CA ALA A 54 7.73 -5.91 -5.65
C ALA A 54 8.40 -5.99 -4.26
N MET A 55 7.73 -5.49 -3.21
CA MET A 55 8.22 -5.65 -1.82
C MET A 55 8.07 -7.07 -1.27
N LYS A 56 7.05 -7.83 -1.70
CA LYS A 56 6.88 -9.23 -1.27
C LYS A 56 7.96 -10.15 -1.82
N VAL A 57 8.52 -9.81 -2.98
CA VAL A 57 9.55 -10.62 -3.66
C VAL A 57 10.95 -10.33 -3.10
N SER A 58 11.13 -9.27 -2.31
CA SER A 58 12.44 -8.90 -1.78
C SER A 58 12.65 -9.45 -0.37
N VAL A 59 13.59 -10.41 -0.29
CA VAL A 59 14.15 -11.16 0.86
C VAL A 59 13.58 -12.56 1.03
#